data_AF-A0A2A3H854-F1
#
_entry.id   AF-A0A2A3H854-F1
#
_cell.length_a   1.000
_cell.length_b   1.000
_cell.length_c   1.000
_cell.angle_alpha   90.00
_cell.angle_beta   90.00
_cell.angle_gamma   90.00
#
_symmetry.space_group_name_H-M   'P 1'
#
loop_
_entity.id
_entity.type
_entity.pdbx_description
1 polymer ?
#
loop_
_entity_poly.entity_id
_entity_poly.type
_entity_poly.pdbx_seq_one_letter_code
_entity_poly.pdbx_strand_id
1 'polypeptide(L)'
;MRPSTTWRDEAARNADSTELYAPGMLQATEVALAAFEQEAHVLGSASDEPVLAAVERVVRQLNVIDKEYGAYCTIEREDLCEYIDDVLTEQGVDVSGLLIRQGMGGLTERWRDW
;
A
#
# COMPACT_ATOMS: atom_id res chain seq x y z
N MET A 1 8.65 -6.78 4.42
CA MET A 1 9.66 -5.75 4.03
C MET A 1 8.95 -4.74 3.15
N ARG A 2 9.17 -3.43 3.31
CA ARG A 2 8.44 -2.43 2.51
C ARG A 2 8.82 -2.49 1.01
N PRO A 3 7.86 -2.34 0.08
CA PRO A 3 8.12 -2.30 -1.36
C PRO A 3 9.16 -1.27 -1.77
N SER A 4 9.10 -0.07 -1.18
CA SER A 4 10.07 1.01 -1.42
C SER A 4 11.51 0.66 -1.06
N THR A 5 11.75 -0.37 -0.26
CA THR A 5 13.11 -0.91 -0.03
C THR A 5 13.58 -1.72 -1.24
N THR A 6 12.74 -2.59 -1.78
CA THR A 6 13.03 -3.38 -2.99
C THR A 6 13.26 -2.48 -4.20
N TRP A 7 12.42 -1.46 -4.39
CA TRP A 7 12.54 -0.53 -5.51
C TRP A 7 13.80 0.34 -5.42
N ARG A 8 14.20 0.73 -4.20
CA ARG A 8 15.48 1.45 -3.97
C ARG A 8 16.68 0.59 -4.35
N ASP A 9 16.64 -0.69 -3.98
CA ASP A 9 17.64 -1.69 -4.34
C ASP A 9 17.72 -1.90 -5.87
N GLU A 10 16.57 -1.87 -6.56
CA GLU A 10 16.52 -1.96 -8.02
C GLU A 10 17.11 -0.72 -8.68
N ALA A 11 16.73 0.50 -8.25
CA ALA A 11 17.30 1.76 -8.75
C ALA A 11 18.82 1.83 -8.58
N ALA A 12 19.35 1.27 -7.48
CA ALA A 12 20.79 1.21 -7.24
C ALA A 12 21.52 0.26 -8.20
N ARG A 13 20.82 -0.76 -8.73
CA ARG A 13 21.37 -1.77 -9.64
C ARG A 13 21.14 -1.44 -11.12
N ASN A 14 20.10 -0.66 -11.42
CA ASN A 14 19.68 -0.35 -12.79
C ASN A 14 19.48 1.16 -12.97
N ALA A 15 20.37 1.79 -13.75
CA ALA A 15 20.32 3.22 -14.03
C ALA A 15 19.00 3.65 -14.72
N ASP A 16 18.40 2.76 -15.53
CA ASP A 16 17.14 3.05 -16.24
C ASP A 16 15.94 3.12 -15.27
N SER A 17 16.04 2.48 -14.09
CA SER A 17 15.00 2.53 -13.05
C SER A 17 15.11 3.78 -12.16
N THR A 18 16.14 4.61 -12.32
CA THR A 18 16.36 5.78 -11.44
C THR A 18 15.37 6.92 -11.67
N GLU A 19 14.87 7.07 -12.91
CA GLU A 19 13.81 8.03 -13.21
C GLU A 19 12.46 7.58 -12.65
N LEU A 20 12.18 6.27 -12.70
CA LEU A 20 10.96 5.68 -12.15
C LEU A 20 10.95 5.72 -10.61
N TYR A 21 12.06 5.34 -9.98
CA TYR A 21 12.21 5.30 -8.53
C TYR A 21 12.95 6.53 -8.01
N ALA A 22 12.43 7.70 -8.36
CA ALA A 22 12.96 8.96 -7.89
C ALA A 22 13.03 8.99 -6.33
N PRO A 23 14.10 9.54 -5.72
CA PRO A 23 14.24 9.55 -4.26
C PRO A 23 13.05 10.19 -3.53
N GLY A 24 12.43 11.22 -4.12
CA GLY A 24 11.23 11.87 -3.58
C GLY A 24 10.01 10.94 -3.54
N MET A 25 9.79 10.19 -4.62
CA MET A 25 8.73 9.18 -4.68
C MET A 25 8.92 8.13 -3.60
N LEU A 26 10.11 7.51 -3.54
CA LEU A 26 10.41 6.46 -2.56
C LEU A 26 10.22 6.96 -1.13
N GLN A 27 10.66 8.18 -0.82
CA GLN A 27 10.49 8.76 0.50
C GLN A 27 9.01 9.04 0.84
N ALA A 28 8.22 9.50 -0.14
CA ALA A 28 6.80 9.72 0.04
C ALA A 28 6.04 8.41 0.27
N THR A 29 6.35 7.36 -0.49
CA THR A 29 5.79 6.01 -0.30
C THR A 29 6.13 5.47 1.08
N GLU A 30 7.38 5.55 1.51
CA GLU A 30 7.82 5.12 2.84
C GLU A 30 7.02 5.80 3.95
N VAL A 31 6.77 7.11 3.83
CA VAL A 31 5.99 7.87 4.82
C VAL A 31 4.54 7.41 4.85
N ALA A 32 3.91 7.24 3.68
CA ALA A 32 2.53 6.76 3.58
C ALA A 32 2.37 5.36 4.19
N LEU A 33 3.28 4.44 3.86
CA LEU A 33 3.28 3.08 4.41
C LEU A 33 3.57 3.05 5.91
N ALA A 34 4.54 3.85 6.39
CA ALA A 34 4.83 3.95 7.82
C ALA A 34 3.67 4.51 8.64
N ALA A 35 2.89 5.44 8.06
CA ALA A 35 1.68 5.96 8.69
C ALA A 35 0.58 4.89 8.75
N PHE A 36 0.42 4.13 7.67
CA PHE A 36 -0.53 3.01 7.61
C PHE A 36 -0.19 1.92 8.62
N GLU A 37 1.08 1.54 8.76
CA GLU A 37 1.52 0.55 9.77
C GLU A 37 1.18 0.96 11.20
N GLN A 38 1.38 2.24 11.53
CA GLN A 38 1.01 2.78 12.85
C GLN A 38 -0.50 2.72 13.09
N GLU A 39 -1.29 3.00 12.06
CA GLU A 39 -2.74 2.88 12.12
C GLU A 39 -3.18 1.42 12.23
N ALA A 40 -2.61 0.52 11.44
CA ALA A 40 -2.89 -0.92 11.48
C ALA A 40 -2.59 -1.51 12.86
N HIS A 41 -1.52 -1.08 13.51
CA HIS A 41 -1.15 -1.57 14.83
C HIS A 41 -2.23 -1.33 15.90
N VAL A 42 -3.02 -0.27 15.76
CA VAL A 42 -4.12 0.04 16.69
C VAL A 42 -5.46 -0.55 16.26
N LEU A 43 -5.55 -1.17 15.07
CA LEU A 43 -6.78 -1.78 14.57
C LEU A 43 -7.05 -3.15 15.21
N GLY A 44 -6.06 -4.05 15.30
CA GLY A 44 -6.23 -5.36 15.94
C GLY A 44 -7.53 -6.08 15.57
N SER A 45 -8.42 -6.31 16.55
CA SER A 45 -9.74 -6.93 16.35
C SER A 45 -10.86 -5.93 15.99
N ALA A 46 -10.55 -4.81 15.34
CA ALA A 46 -11.52 -3.82 14.90
C ALA A 46 -12.54 -4.43 13.93
N SER A 47 -13.72 -3.80 13.85
CA SER A 47 -14.72 -4.13 12.83
C SER A 47 -14.25 -3.70 11.43
N ASP A 48 -14.95 -4.17 10.40
CA ASP A 48 -14.60 -3.95 8.99
C ASP A 48 -14.44 -2.48 8.62
N GLU A 49 -15.29 -1.59 9.16
CA GLU A 49 -15.34 -0.18 8.77
C GLU A 49 -14.05 0.59 9.13
N PRO A 50 -13.52 0.54 10.37
CA PRO A 50 -12.20 1.08 10.69
C PRO A 50 -11.06 0.54 9.81
N VAL A 51 -11.08 -0.75 9.49
CA VAL A 51 -10.06 -1.37 8.63
C VAL A 51 -10.13 -0.81 7.22
N LEU A 52 -11.34 -0.78 6.63
CA LEU A 52 -11.55 -0.21 5.30
C LEU A 52 -11.19 1.27 5.24
N ALA A 53 -11.49 2.04 6.29
CA ALA A 53 -11.14 3.46 6.34
C ALA A 53 -9.62 3.68 6.38
N ALA A 54 -8.87 2.82 7.08
CA ALA A 54 -7.40 2.86 7.07
C ALA A 54 -6.83 2.50 5.69
N VAL A 55 -7.37 1.45 5.05
CA VAL A 55 -6.98 1.06 3.69
C VAL A 55 -7.29 2.17 2.69
N GLU A 56 -8.49 2.75 2.72
CA GLU A 56 -8.87 3.85 1.83
C GLU A 56 -7.93 5.05 2.01
N ARG A 57 -7.56 5.41 3.25
CA ARG A 57 -6.64 6.52 3.51
C ARG A 57 -5.27 6.29 2.89
N VAL A 58 -4.66 5.12 3.09
CA VAL A 58 -3.34 4.84 2.52
C VAL A 58 -3.41 4.78 0.99
N VAL A 59 -4.44 4.16 0.42
CA VAL A 59 -4.62 4.08 -1.04
C VAL A 59 -4.78 5.46 -1.67
N ARG A 60 -5.55 6.36 -1.05
CA ARG A 60 -5.67 7.76 -1.50
C ARG A 60 -4.34 8.49 -1.47
N GLN A 61 -3.53 8.30 -0.43
CA GLN A 61 -2.19 8.89 -0.35
C GLN A 61 -1.28 8.35 -1.45
N LEU A 62 -1.32 7.04 -1.68
CA LEU A 62 -0.57 6.40 -2.77
C LEU A 62 -1.02 6.91 -4.14
N ASN A 63 -2.31 7.11 -4.38
CA ASN A 63 -2.82 7.70 -5.63
C ASN A 63 -2.35 9.16 -5.83
N VAL A 64 -2.19 9.94 -4.76
CA VAL A 64 -1.59 11.28 -4.85
C VAL A 64 -0.12 11.20 -5.26
N ILE A 65 0.64 10.29 -4.65
CA ILE A 65 2.05 10.07 -4.99
C ILE A 65 2.17 9.61 -6.45
N ASP A 66 1.35 8.65 -6.88
CA ASP A 66 1.34 8.17 -8.26
C ASP A 66 1.03 9.31 -9.25
N LYS A 67 0.10 10.21 -8.90
CA LYS A 67 -0.22 11.36 -9.76
C LYS A 67 0.93 12.35 -9.89
N GLU A 68 1.75 12.50 -8.85
CA GLU A 68 2.90 13.41 -8.84
C GLU A 68 4.10 12.81 -9.60
N TYR A 69 4.37 11.51 -9.41
CA TYR A 69 5.59 10.87 -9.90
C TYR A 69 5.37 9.93 -11.10
N GLY A 70 4.14 9.49 -11.37
CA GLY A 70 3.79 8.56 -12.45
C GLY A 70 4.44 7.18 -12.29
N ALA A 71 4.64 6.74 -11.04
CA ALA A 71 5.56 5.66 -10.73
C ALA A 71 4.91 4.30 -10.48
N TYR A 72 3.59 4.23 -10.25
CA TYR A 72 2.93 2.97 -9.88
C TYR A 72 2.26 2.32 -11.09
N CYS A 73 3.03 1.46 -11.78
CA CYS A 73 2.51 0.59 -12.82
C CYS A 73 1.85 -0.65 -12.19
N THR A 74 1.56 -1.67 -13.02
CA THR A 74 0.91 -2.90 -12.56
C THR A 74 1.72 -3.59 -11.44
N ILE A 75 3.04 -3.68 -11.60
CA ILE A 75 3.91 -4.40 -10.65
C ILE A 75 3.95 -3.67 -9.31
N GLU A 76 4.20 -2.36 -9.30
CA GLU A 76 4.28 -1.60 -8.04
C GLU A 76 2.93 -1.56 -7.33
N ARG A 77 1.83 -1.53 -8.09
CA ARG A 77 0.49 -1.66 -7.52
C ARG A 77 0.30 -3.02 -6.86
N GLU A 78 0.70 -4.12 -7.51
CA GLU A 78 0.64 -5.46 -6.93
C GLU A 78 1.48 -5.55 -5.64
N ASP A 79 2.72 -5.06 -5.65
CA ASP A 79 3.60 -5.02 -4.47
C ASP A 79 2.96 -4.23 -3.31
N LEU A 80 2.34 -3.08 -3.60
CA LEU A 80 1.65 -2.28 -2.59
C LEU A 80 0.39 -2.96 -2.05
N CYS A 81 -0.36 -3.66 -2.91
CA CYS A 81 -1.54 -4.43 -2.50
C CYS A 81 -1.15 -5.54 -1.54
N GLU A 82 -0.15 -6.34 -1.92
CA GLU A 82 0.38 -7.44 -1.09
C GLU A 82 0.89 -6.90 0.25
N TYR A 83 1.66 -5.80 0.22
CA TYR A 83 2.17 -5.21 1.45
C TYR A 83 1.07 -4.72 2.41
N ILE A 84 0.00 -4.10 1.90
CA ILE A 84 -1.13 -3.64 2.71
C ILE A 84 -1.87 -4.83 3.34
N ASP A 85 -2.08 -5.90 2.57
CA ASP A 85 -2.69 -7.15 3.05
C ASP A 85 -1.85 -7.79 4.17
N ASP A 86 -0.54 -7.93 3.93
CA ASP A 86 0.41 -8.49 4.88
C ASP A 86 0.41 -7.71 6.20
N VAL A 87 0.50 -6.38 6.14
CA VAL A 87 0.49 -5.53 7.34
C VAL A 87 -0.78 -5.76 8.16
N LEU A 88 -1.96 -5.83 7.53
CA LEU A 88 -3.21 -6.08 8.24
C LEU A 88 -3.27 -7.49 8.85
N THR A 89 -2.86 -8.50 8.07
CA THR A 89 -2.82 -9.90 8.49
C THR A 89 -1.85 -10.09 9.67
N GLU A 90 -0.69 -9.44 9.65
CA GLU A 90 0.29 -9.45 10.75
C GLU A 90 -0.26 -8.83 12.04
N GLN A 91 -1.18 -7.85 11.95
CA GLN A 91 -1.87 -7.28 13.11
C GLN A 91 -3.08 -8.12 13.56
N GLY A 92 -3.32 -9.28 12.93
CA GLY A 92 -4.39 -10.21 13.30
C GLY A 92 -5.76 -9.86 12.71
N VAL A 93 -5.81 -8.98 11.71
CA VAL A 93 -7.05 -8.66 10.98
C VAL A 93 -7.43 -9.85 10.07
N ASP A 94 -8.67 -10.33 10.17
CA ASP A 94 -9.22 -11.31 9.25
C ASP A 94 -9.59 -10.66 7.90
N VAL A 95 -8.56 -10.40 7.08
CA VAL A 95 -8.71 -9.76 5.78
C VAL A 95 -9.58 -10.61 4.84
N SER A 96 -9.34 -11.92 4.79
CA SER A 96 -10.14 -12.84 3.97
C SER A 96 -11.62 -12.81 4.34
N GLY A 97 -11.95 -12.86 5.63
CA GLY A 97 -13.34 -12.73 6.08
C GLY A 97 -13.92 -11.35 5.84
N LEU A 98 -13.13 -10.28 5.97
CA LEU A 98 -13.55 -8.92 5.60
C LEU A 98 -13.93 -8.86 4.13
N LEU A 99 -13.09 -9.35 3.23
CA LEU A 99 -13.35 -9.35 1.79
C LEU A 99 -14.64 -10.10 1.45
N ILE A 100 -14.86 -11.27 2.07
CA ILE A 100 -16.10 -12.04 1.92
C ILE A 100 -17.32 -11.25 2.40
N ARG A 101 -17.24 -10.62 3.58
CA ARG A 101 -18.36 -9.81 4.15
C ARG A 101 -18.69 -8.58 3.31
N GLN A 102 -17.68 -8.00 2.66
CA GLN A 102 -17.82 -6.83 1.80
C GLN A 102 -18.13 -7.18 0.34
N GLY A 103 -18.11 -8.47 -0.02
CA GLY A 103 -18.32 -8.92 -1.40
C GLY A 103 -17.21 -8.48 -2.37
N MET A 104 -15.98 -8.33 -1.87
CA MET A 104 -14.81 -7.90 -2.64
C MET A 104 -13.88 -9.07 -2.96
N GLY A 105 -13.23 -9.04 -4.11
CA GLY A 105 -12.18 -9.99 -4.52
C GLY A 105 -10.78 -9.61 -4.01
N GLY A 106 -10.59 -8.37 -3.56
CA GLY A 106 -9.33 -7.89 -2.99
C GLY A 106 -9.49 -6.53 -2.31
N LEU A 107 -8.58 -6.20 -1.38
CA LEU A 107 -8.59 -4.92 -0.63
C LEU A 107 -8.53 -3.70 -1.54
N THR A 108 -7.96 -3.90 -2.72
CA THR A 108 -7.57 -2.87 -3.67
C THR A 108 -8.44 -2.89 -4.92
N GLU A 109 -9.50 -3.69 -4.94
CA GLU A 109 -10.50 -3.66 -6.02
C GLU A 109 -11.09 -2.26 -6.20
N ARG A 110 -11.18 -1.49 -5.12
CA ARG A 110 -11.64 -0.09 -5.11
C ARG A 110 -10.52 0.94 -5.26
N TRP A 111 -9.28 0.51 -5.50
CA TRP A 111 -8.12 1.41 -5.58
C TRP A 111 -8.25 2.47 -6.65
N ARG A 112 -8.89 2.14 -7.79
CA ARG A 112 -9.13 3.10 -8.87
C ARG A 112 -10.30 4.05 -8.58
N ASP A 113 -11.20 3.67 -7.69
CA ASP A 113 -12.41 4.43 -7.35
C ASP A 113 -12.20 5.34 -6.12
N TRP A 114 -11.08 5.17 -5.42
CA TRP A 114 -10.65 5.99 -4.29
C TRP A 114 -9.65 7.07 -4.72
#